data_AF-A0A5A9NXT1-F1
#
_entry.id   AF-A0A5A9NXT1-F1
#
_cell.length_a   1.000
_cell.length_b   1.000
_cell.length_c   1.000
_cell.angle_alpha   90.00
_cell.angle_beta   90.00
_cell.angle_gamma   90.00
#
_symmetry.space_group_name_H-M   'P 1'
#
loop_
_entity.id
_entity.type
_entity.pdbx_description
1 polymer ?
#
loop_
_entity_poly.entity_id
_entity_poly.type
_entity_poly.pdbx_seq_one_letter_code
_entity_poly.pdbx_strand_id
1 'polypeptide(L)'
;METKTKIILLVIMVGSVSMLTAVVTDHWAVLSPQVEKVNTTCEAAHFGLWRLCKKQIYIDEEKLIGKSCGPISSPGEINCSYFRHFTPGEDSEIFEVKTQREYNISAAAIAIFSLAFIILGTLCVLGSLRKGKDYLYKPAGMFFAFAGLCAIISVEVMRQSVKRMIESEETIWIEYYYSWSFACACTGFVLLFLCGIGLLLISMPHIPRNPWESCMDAEPNQM
;
A
#
# COMPACT_ATOMS: atom_id res chain seq x y z
N MET A 1 -4.61 31.45 -2.25
CA MET A 1 -3.99 30.14 -1.98
C MET A 1 -2.47 30.26 -2.04
N GLU A 2 -1.79 30.10 -0.91
CA GLU A 2 -0.35 30.25 -0.78
C GLU A 2 0.43 29.17 -1.58
N THR A 3 1.61 29.53 -2.09
CA THR A 3 2.48 28.62 -2.87
C THR A 3 2.82 27.34 -2.11
N LYS A 4 3.01 27.45 -0.78
CA LYS A 4 3.28 26.31 0.11
C LYS A 4 2.13 25.29 0.10
N THR A 5 0.89 25.75 0.22
CA THR A 5 -0.30 24.90 0.18
C THR A 5 -0.46 24.19 -1.16
N LYS A 6 -0.16 24.89 -2.27
CA LYS A 6 -0.21 24.29 -3.61
C LYS A 6 0.81 23.16 -3.78
N ILE A 7 2.04 23.36 -3.31
CA ILE A 7 3.09 22.33 -3.34
C ILE A 7 2.64 21.11 -2.53
N ILE A 8 2.11 21.32 -1.32
CA ILE A 8 1.62 20.22 -0.47
C ILE A 8 0.49 19.45 -1.13
N LEU A 9 -0.49 20.13 -1.74
CA LEU A 9 -1.55 19.45 -2.47
C LEU A 9 -1.03 18.63 -3.65
N LEU A 10 -0.03 19.14 -4.38
CA LEU A 10 0.60 18.40 -5.47
C LEU A 10 1.31 17.14 -4.95
N VAL A 11 2.01 17.23 -3.83
CA VAL A 11 2.66 16.07 -3.21
C VAL A 11 1.63 15.06 -2.69
N ILE A 12 0.51 15.52 -2.11
CA ILE A 12 -0.60 14.65 -1.69
C ILE A 12 -1.21 13.93 -2.89
N MET A 13 -1.36 14.60 -4.04
CA MET A 13 -1.83 13.96 -5.27
C MET A 13 -0.89 12.84 -5.72
N VAL A 14 0.43 13.08 -5.71
CA VAL A 14 1.44 12.04 -6.03
C VAL A 14 1.35 10.87 -5.03
N GLY A 15 1.26 11.14 -3.74
CA GLY A 15 1.10 10.11 -2.71
C GLY A 15 -0.18 9.29 -2.86
N SER A 16 -1.29 9.95 -3.25
CA SER A 16 -2.58 9.29 -3.49
C SER A 16 -2.53 8.36 -4.70
N VAL A 17 -1.90 8.80 -5.80
CA VAL A 17 -1.71 7.95 -6.99
C VAL A 17 -0.77 6.79 -6.67
N SER A 18 0.32 7.03 -5.95
CA SER A 18 1.23 5.96 -5.51
C SER A 18 0.50 4.90 -4.68
N MET A 19 -0.34 5.33 -3.73
CA MET A 19 -1.12 4.41 -2.91
C MET A 19 -2.15 3.64 -3.75
N LEU A 20 -2.83 4.32 -4.69
CA LEU A 20 -3.77 3.65 -5.60
C LEU A 20 -3.06 2.61 -6.46
N THR A 21 -1.88 2.93 -7.01
CA THR A 21 -1.09 1.96 -7.77
C THR A 21 -0.76 0.76 -6.91
N ALA A 22 -0.24 0.96 -5.69
CA ALA A 22 0.10 -0.15 -4.80
C ALA A 22 -1.08 -1.08 -4.50
N VAL A 23 -2.28 -0.53 -4.28
CA VAL A 23 -3.49 -1.35 -3.97
C VAL A 23 -3.99 -2.14 -5.18
N VAL A 24 -3.84 -1.61 -6.39
CA VAL A 24 -4.33 -2.25 -7.63
C VAL A 24 -3.33 -3.28 -8.16
N THR A 25 -2.05 -3.10 -7.88
CA THR A 25 -0.98 -3.94 -8.45
C THR A 25 -0.70 -5.16 -7.59
N ASP A 26 -0.53 -6.31 -8.25
CA ASP A 26 -0.32 -7.60 -7.59
C ASP A 26 1.16 -7.94 -7.32
N HIS A 27 2.03 -6.92 -7.22
CA HIS A 27 3.48 -7.07 -7.06
C HIS A 27 3.98 -6.51 -5.72
N TRP A 28 3.52 -7.04 -4.60
CA TRP A 28 3.99 -6.63 -3.27
C TRP A 28 5.21 -7.42 -2.84
N ALA A 29 5.15 -8.74 -2.96
CA ALA A 29 6.25 -9.63 -2.68
C ALA A 29 6.34 -10.70 -3.77
N VAL A 30 7.57 -11.11 -4.05
CA VAL A 30 7.86 -12.22 -4.96
C VAL A 30 8.56 -13.29 -4.16
N LEU A 31 8.05 -14.51 -4.27
CA LEU A 31 8.69 -15.70 -3.73
C LEU A 31 9.16 -16.57 -4.89
N SER A 32 10.43 -16.98 -4.83
CA SER A 32 10.98 -17.98 -5.73
C SER A 32 11.50 -19.16 -4.92
N PRO A 33 11.10 -20.40 -5.26
CA PRO A 33 11.67 -21.60 -4.67
C PRO A 33 13.04 -21.87 -5.29
N GLN A 34 13.77 -22.83 -4.72
CA GLN A 34 15.03 -23.29 -5.29
C GLN A 34 14.79 -24.16 -6.53
N VAL A 35 15.67 -24.00 -7.51
CA VAL A 35 15.75 -24.92 -8.64
C VAL A 35 16.52 -26.17 -8.22
N GLU A 36 15.80 -27.29 -8.05
CA GLU A 36 16.40 -28.59 -7.72
C GLU A 36 16.93 -29.34 -8.94
N LYS A 37 16.25 -29.22 -10.10
CA LYS A 37 16.55 -30.00 -11.32
C LYS A 37 16.43 -29.15 -12.58
N VAL A 38 17.07 -29.63 -13.65
CA VAL A 38 16.98 -29.07 -15.02
C VAL A 38 15.89 -29.83 -15.79
N ASN A 39 15.29 -29.22 -16.80
CA ASN A 39 14.13 -29.71 -17.55
C ASN A 39 12.84 -29.81 -16.72
N THR A 40 12.79 -29.16 -15.56
CA THR A 40 11.59 -29.05 -14.74
C THR A 40 11.03 -27.64 -14.79
N THR A 41 9.71 -27.52 -14.63
CA THR A 41 9.05 -26.23 -14.43
C THR A 41 9.28 -25.76 -13.00
N CYS A 42 9.64 -24.49 -12.84
CA CYS A 42 9.63 -23.83 -11.54
C CYS A 42 8.45 -22.87 -11.42
N GLU A 43 7.83 -22.84 -10.25
CA GLU A 43 6.75 -21.92 -9.92
C GLU A 43 7.26 -20.74 -9.10
N ALA A 44 7.29 -19.54 -9.69
CA ALA A 44 7.47 -18.29 -8.95
C ALA A 44 6.09 -17.73 -8.56
N ALA A 45 5.94 -17.23 -7.34
CA ALA A 45 4.68 -16.68 -6.84
C ALA A 45 4.76 -15.16 -6.61
N HIS A 46 3.72 -14.45 -7.03
CA HIS A 46 3.51 -13.03 -6.81
C HIS A 46 2.33 -12.80 -5.88
N PHE A 47 2.61 -12.09 -4.79
CA PHE A 47 1.60 -11.69 -3.82
C PHE A 47 1.09 -10.29 -4.16
N GLY A 48 -0.21 -10.21 -4.46
CA GLY A 48 -0.99 -8.99 -4.43
C GLY A 48 -1.84 -8.89 -3.17
N LEU A 49 -2.53 -7.76 -3.03
CA LEU A 49 -3.53 -7.57 -1.98
C LEU A 49 -4.79 -8.41 -2.23
N TRP A 50 -5.13 -8.62 -3.51
CA TRP A 50 -6.38 -9.25 -3.95
C TRP A 50 -6.18 -10.61 -4.62
N ARG A 51 -5.04 -10.79 -5.28
CA ARG A 51 -4.73 -11.96 -6.11
C ARG A 51 -3.39 -12.56 -5.73
N LEU A 52 -3.30 -13.87 -5.94
CA LEU A 52 -2.05 -14.62 -5.96
C LEU A 52 -1.82 -15.08 -7.39
N CYS A 53 -0.72 -14.65 -8.00
CA CYS A 53 -0.36 -15.09 -9.35
C CYS A 53 0.86 -16.00 -9.27
N LYS A 54 0.70 -17.24 -9.74
CA LYS A 54 1.80 -18.18 -9.92
C LYS A 54 2.24 -18.14 -11.38
N LYS A 55 3.53 -18.07 -11.60
CA LYS A 55 4.14 -18.09 -12.93
C LYS A 55 5.02 -19.33 -13.05
N GLN A 56 4.74 -20.15 -14.04
CA GLN A 56 5.50 -21.35 -14.35
C GLN A 56 6.58 -21.00 -15.38
N ILE A 57 7.84 -21.20 -15.01
CA ILE A 57 9.01 -20.92 -15.84
C ILE A 57 9.71 -22.24 -16.12
N TYR A 58 9.92 -22.55 -17.40
CA TYR A 58 10.67 -23.74 -17.80
C TYR A 58 12.17 -23.50 -17.63
N ILE A 59 12.86 -24.44 -16.97
CA ILE A 59 14.29 -24.33 -16.69
C ILE A 59 15.06 -25.19 -17.67
N ASP A 60 15.69 -24.53 -18.63
CA ASP A 60 16.51 -25.16 -19.67
C ASP A 60 18.02 -25.11 -19.33
N GLU A 61 18.44 -24.22 -18.44
CA GLU A 61 19.86 -23.99 -18.15
C GLU A 61 20.33 -24.66 -16.84
N GLU A 62 21.36 -25.52 -16.93
CA GLU A 62 22.07 -26.12 -15.77
C GLU A 62 22.65 -25.08 -14.78
N LYS A 63 22.90 -23.85 -15.24
CA LYS A 63 23.45 -22.77 -14.40
C LYS A 63 22.47 -22.21 -13.37
N LEU A 64 21.19 -22.52 -13.48
CA LEU A 64 20.16 -22.11 -12.52
C LEU A 64 20.02 -23.06 -11.32
N ILE A 65 20.63 -24.25 -11.35
CA ILE A 65 20.56 -25.21 -10.24
C ILE A 65 21.09 -24.56 -8.95
N GLY A 66 20.27 -24.59 -7.89
CA GLY A 66 20.60 -24.00 -6.59
C GLY A 66 20.34 -22.49 -6.45
N LYS A 67 19.88 -21.80 -7.51
CA LYS A 67 19.51 -20.38 -7.49
C LYS A 67 17.99 -20.19 -7.55
N SER A 68 17.54 -18.94 -7.44
CA SER A 68 16.15 -18.57 -7.73
C SER A 68 15.80 -18.89 -9.18
N CYS A 69 14.53 -19.12 -9.42
CA CYS A 69 13.99 -19.17 -10.77
C CYS A 69 14.22 -17.81 -11.41
N GLY A 70 14.65 -17.81 -12.67
CA GLY A 70 15.20 -16.63 -13.35
C GLY A 70 14.27 -15.40 -13.34
N PRO A 71 14.69 -14.27 -13.92
CA PRO A 71 13.94 -13.03 -13.83
C PRO A 71 12.50 -13.20 -14.33
N ILE A 72 11.53 -12.60 -13.62
CA ILE A 72 10.09 -12.70 -13.90
C ILE A 72 9.74 -12.27 -15.33
N SER A 73 10.60 -11.50 -16.00
CA SER A 73 10.47 -11.12 -17.41
C SER A 73 10.58 -12.29 -18.39
N SER A 74 11.00 -13.48 -17.97
CA SER A 74 11.05 -14.67 -18.81
C SER A 74 9.65 -15.12 -19.26
N PRO A 75 9.46 -15.61 -20.51
CA PRO A 75 8.19 -16.12 -20.98
C PRO A 75 7.75 -17.37 -20.18
N GLY A 76 6.48 -17.45 -19.84
CA GLY A 76 5.92 -18.56 -19.04
C GLY A 76 4.41 -18.42 -18.84
N GLU A 77 3.74 -19.52 -18.50
CA GLU A 77 2.31 -19.51 -18.22
C GLU A 77 2.02 -18.85 -16.87
N ILE A 78 1.02 -17.96 -16.85
CA ILE A 78 0.62 -17.21 -15.65
C ILE A 78 -0.76 -17.68 -15.24
N ASN A 79 -0.85 -18.27 -14.05
CA ASN A 79 -2.11 -18.67 -13.43
C ASN A 79 -2.39 -17.76 -12.22
N CYS A 80 -3.37 -16.87 -12.35
CA CYS A 80 -3.78 -15.95 -11.30
C CYS A 80 -5.08 -16.41 -10.67
N SER A 81 -5.06 -16.64 -9.36
CA SER A 81 -6.24 -16.97 -8.57
C SER A 81 -6.53 -15.87 -7.54
N TYR A 82 -7.81 -15.55 -7.36
CA TYR A 82 -8.25 -14.69 -6.25
C TYR A 82 -8.34 -15.52 -4.97
N PHE A 83 -8.14 -14.87 -3.82
CA PHE A 83 -8.50 -15.47 -2.54
C PHE A 83 -10.03 -15.73 -2.52
N ARG A 84 -10.48 -16.95 -2.85
CA ARG A 84 -11.91 -17.32 -2.95
C ARG A 84 -12.62 -17.15 -1.60
N HIS A 85 -13.76 -16.46 -1.59
CA HIS A 85 -14.46 -16.11 -0.36
C HIS A 85 -15.36 -17.23 0.21
N PHE A 86 -16.05 -18.08 -0.56
CA PHE A 86 -17.00 -19.07 -0.01
C PHE A 86 -17.36 -20.25 -0.94
N THR A 87 -16.52 -21.29 -1.05
CA THR A 87 -16.95 -22.63 -1.53
C THR A 87 -16.11 -23.72 -0.85
N PRO A 88 -16.63 -24.42 0.18
CA PRO A 88 -15.96 -25.56 0.80
C PRO A 88 -16.25 -26.80 -0.05
N GLY A 89 -15.29 -27.24 -0.86
CA GLY A 89 -15.42 -28.44 -1.69
C GLY A 89 -14.54 -28.35 -2.92
N GLU A 90 -13.24 -28.65 -2.74
CA GLU A 90 -12.38 -29.44 -3.64
C GLU A 90 -10.96 -29.42 -3.03
N ASP A 91 -10.72 -30.46 -2.24
CA ASP A 91 -9.50 -31.16 -1.81
C ASP A 91 -8.09 -30.53 -1.69
N SER A 92 -7.55 -30.80 -0.49
CA SER A 92 -6.15 -31.09 -0.09
C SER A 92 -5.06 -30.02 -0.27
N GLU A 93 -4.95 -29.11 0.71
CA GLU A 93 -3.74 -28.75 1.50
C GLU A 93 -4.24 -27.99 2.74
N ILE A 94 -4.76 -28.78 3.68
CA ILE A 94 -5.55 -28.36 4.84
C ILE A 94 -4.61 -28.21 6.02
N PHE A 95 -4.11 -26.99 6.28
CA PHE A 95 -4.12 -26.35 7.62
C PHE A 95 -3.45 -24.95 7.64
N GLU A 96 -2.56 -24.58 6.71
CA GLU A 96 -1.88 -23.26 6.69
C GLU A 96 -2.59 -22.17 5.85
N VAL A 97 -3.40 -22.55 4.87
CA VAL A 97 -4.12 -21.62 3.97
C VAL A 97 -5.19 -20.79 4.71
N LYS A 98 -5.74 -21.29 5.82
CA LYS A 98 -6.81 -20.60 6.57
C LYS A 98 -6.29 -19.39 7.35
N THR A 99 -5.16 -19.48 8.04
CA THR A 99 -4.61 -18.35 8.83
C THR A 99 -3.96 -17.29 7.95
N GLN A 100 -3.27 -17.67 6.87
CA GLN A 100 -2.68 -16.75 5.88
C GLN A 100 -3.72 -15.88 5.17
N ARG A 101 -4.87 -16.48 4.83
CA ARG A 101 -5.98 -15.81 4.15
C ARG A 101 -6.58 -14.68 4.98
N GLU A 102 -6.73 -14.88 6.29
CA GLU A 102 -7.30 -13.87 7.19
C GLU A 102 -6.43 -12.60 7.28
N TYR A 103 -5.09 -12.74 7.27
CA TYR A 103 -4.19 -11.58 7.32
C TYR A 103 -4.19 -10.78 6.01
N ASN A 104 -4.20 -11.44 4.85
CA ASN A 104 -4.28 -10.74 3.57
C ASN A 104 -5.65 -10.06 3.37
N ILE A 105 -6.74 -10.70 3.82
CA ILE A 105 -8.08 -10.07 3.86
C ILE A 105 -8.07 -8.83 4.77
N SER A 106 -7.42 -8.92 5.93
CA SER A 106 -7.27 -7.79 6.85
C SER A 106 -6.48 -6.65 6.22
N ALA A 107 -5.36 -6.94 5.55
CA ALA A 107 -4.55 -5.94 4.84
C ALA A 107 -5.36 -5.24 3.73
N ALA A 108 -6.17 -6.00 2.98
CA ALA A 108 -7.05 -5.47 1.94
C ALA A 108 -8.16 -4.58 2.50
N ALA A 109 -8.81 -4.99 3.61
CA ALA A 109 -9.82 -4.17 4.27
C ALA A 109 -9.24 -2.83 4.77
N ILE A 110 -8.05 -2.85 5.37
CA ILE A 110 -7.36 -1.65 5.85
C ILE A 110 -6.97 -0.72 4.69
N ALA A 111 -6.54 -1.29 3.56
CA ALA A 111 -6.27 -0.51 2.35
C ALA A 111 -7.53 0.15 1.77
N ILE A 112 -8.71 -0.51 1.86
CA ILE A 112 -9.98 0.12 1.48
C ILE A 112 -10.27 1.33 2.38
N PHE A 113 -10.09 1.21 3.70
CA PHE A 113 -10.27 2.34 4.61
C PHE A 113 -9.29 3.48 4.28
N SER A 114 -8.04 3.16 3.94
CA SER A 114 -7.06 4.14 3.46
C SER A 114 -7.57 4.87 2.21
N LEU A 115 -8.09 4.16 1.21
CA LEU A 115 -8.65 4.78 0.00
C LEU A 115 -9.89 5.63 0.31
N ALA A 116 -10.76 5.18 1.21
CA ALA A 116 -11.92 5.95 1.64
C ALA A 116 -11.52 7.28 2.29
N PHE A 117 -10.49 7.29 3.15
CA PHE A 117 -9.96 8.52 3.72
C PHE A 117 -9.31 9.45 2.69
N ILE A 118 -8.60 8.90 1.68
CA ILE A 118 -8.09 9.69 0.54
C ILE A 118 -9.25 10.36 -0.21
N ILE A 119 -10.33 9.62 -0.49
CA ILE A 119 -11.52 10.15 -1.17
C ILE A 119 -12.17 11.26 -0.32
N LEU A 120 -12.38 11.05 0.97
CA LEU A 120 -12.93 12.07 1.86
C LEU A 120 -12.03 13.31 1.94
N GLY A 121 -10.71 13.13 2.08
CA GLY A 121 -9.74 14.21 2.11
C GLY A 121 -9.72 15.03 0.82
N THR A 122 -9.74 14.36 -0.34
CA THR A 122 -9.82 15.03 -1.65
C THR A 122 -11.14 15.79 -1.85
N LEU A 123 -12.27 15.26 -1.39
CA LEU A 123 -13.55 15.98 -1.39
C LEU A 123 -13.49 17.25 -0.53
N CYS A 124 -12.85 17.20 0.64
CA CYS A 124 -12.66 18.38 1.50
C CYS A 124 -11.78 19.44 0.80
N VAL A 125 -10.69 19.03 0.14
CA VAL A 125 -9.83 19.94 -0.63
C VAL A 125 -10.57 20.56 -1.80
N LEU A 126 -11.30 19.77 -2.60
CA LEU A 126 -12.08 20.26 -3.74
C LEU A 126 -13.19 21.22 -3.28
N GLY A 127 -13.85 20.91 -2.16
CA GLY A 127 -14.83 21.78 -1.53
C GLY A 127 -14.24 23.12 -1.07
N SER A 128 -13.03 23.09 -0.52
CA SER A 128 -12.27 24.30 -0.15
C SER A 128 -12.00 25.18 -1.36
N LEU A 129 -11.49 24.60 -2.45
CA LEU A 129 -11.15 25.32 -3.69
C LEU A 129 -12.38 25.93 -4.37
N ARG A 130 -13.52 25.22 -4.39
CA ARG A 130 -14.75 25.69 -5.04
C ARG A 130 -15.46 26.81 -4.27
N LYS A 131 -15.45 26.75 -2.94
CA LYS A 131 -16.19 27.69 -2.08
C LYS A 131 -15.29 28.73 -1.40
N GLY A 132 -13.97 28.71 -1.64
CA GLY A 132 -13.00 29.59 -0.99
C GLY A 132 -12.94 29.40 0.53
N LYS A 133 -13.21 28.18 1.01
CA LYS A 133 -13.41 27.89 2.44
C LYS A 133 -12.15 27.26 3.04
N ASP A 134 -11.17 28.09 3.38
CA ASP A 134 -9.85 27.65 3.84
C ASP A 134 -9.90 26.81 5.14
N TYR A 135 -10.95 26.92 5.94
CA TYR A 135 -11.15 26.09 7.13
C TYR A 135 -11.32 24.59 6.81
N LEU A 136 -11.69 24.23 5.57
CA LEU A 136 -11.84 22.83 5.14
C LEU A 136 -10.49 22.11 4.95
N TYR A 137 -9.37 22.82 4.93
CA TYR A 137 -8.04 22.18 4.89
C TYR A 137 -7.71 21.44 6.19
N LYS A 138 -8.28 21.86 7.34
CA LYS A 138 -8.09 21.17 8.63
C LYS A 138 -8.61 19.72 8.60
N PRO A 139 -9.89 19.44 8.33
CA PRO A 139 -10.38 18.06 8.23
C PRO A 139 -9.73 17.29 7.07
N ALA A 140 -9.38 17.96 5.96
CA ALA A 140 -8.66 17.32 4.86
C ALA A 140 -7.31 16.75 5.31
N GLY A 141 -6.51 17.55 6.02
CA GLY A 141 -5.20 17.12 6.55
C GLY A 141 -5.32 15.95 7.53
N MET A 142 -6.35 15.93 8.37
CA MET A 142 -6.63 14.77 9.25
C MET A 142 -6.90 13.50 8.44
N PHE A 143 -7.78 13.56 7.44
CA PHE A 143 -8.10 12.40 6.62
C PHE A 143 -6.88 11.87 5.86
N PHE A 144 -6.02 12.75 5.32
CA PHE A 144 -4.78 12.30 4.67
C PHE A 144 -3.78 11.68 5.65
N ALA A 145 -3.66 12.21 6.87
CA ALA A 145 -2.81 11.63 7.91
C ALA A 145 -3.32 10.23 8.32
N PHE A 146 -4.63 10.06 8.53
CA PHE A 146 -5.24 8.77 8.81
C PHE A 146 -5.10 7.78 7.65
N ALA A 147 -5.24 8.24 6.41
CA ALA A 147 -4.96 7.41 5.24
C ALA A 147 -3.52 6.88 5.25
N GLY A 148 -2.55 7.75 5.55
CA GLY A 148 -1.15 7.33 5.73
C GLY A 148 -1.00 6.25 6.81
N LEU A 149 -1.61 6.45 8.00
CA LEU A 149 -1.56 5.46 9.07
C LEU A 149 -2.19 4.11 8.67
N CYS A 150 -3.30 4.12 7.96
CA CYS A 150 -3.90 2.89 7.42
C CYS A 150 -2.96 2.22 6.40
N ALA A 151 -2.27 2.99 5.56
CA ALA A 151 -1.32 2.46 4.59
C ALA A 151 -0.16 1.71 5.27
N ILE A 152 0.47 2.28 6.30
CA ILE A 152 1.57 1.60 7.01
C ILE A 152 1.08 0.36 7.77
N ILE A 153 -0.12 0.39 8.36
CA ILE A 153 -0.69 -0.80 9.01
C ILE A 153 -0.92 -1.91 7.98
N SER A 154 -1.47 -1.58 6.80
CA SER A 154 -1.64 -2.55 5.70
C SER A 154 -0.31 -3.16 5.25
N VAL A 155 0.74 -2.33 5.14
CA VAL A 155 2.12 -2.78 4.84
C VAL A 155 2.65 -3.73 5.90
N GLU A 156 2.49 -3.43 7.18
CA GLU A 156 2.96 -4.30 8.27
C GLU A 156 2.20 -5.62 8.34
N VAL A 157 0.88 -5.59 8.12
CA VAL A 157 0.07 -6.82 8.05
C VAL A 157 0.54 -7.70 6.89
N MET A 158 0.80 -7.11 5.72
CA MET A 158 1.36 -7.83 4.56
C MET A 158 2.78 -8.35 4.85
N ARG A 159 3.61 -7.57 5.54
CA ARG A 159 4.95 -8.02 5.93
C ARG A 159 4.89 -9.22 6.87
N GLN A 160 3.97 -9.21 7.83
CA GLN A 160 3.76 -10.32 8.75
C GLN A 160 3.19 -11.57 8.05
N SER A 161 2.30 -11.40 7.06
CA SER A 161 1.77 -12.53 6.30
C SER A 161 2.88 -13.21 5.49
N VAL A 162 3.76 -12.44 4.85
CA VAL A 162 4.93 -12.96 4.12
C VAL A 162 5.95 -13.59 5.06
N LYS A 163 6.25 -12.98 6.22
CA LYS A 163 7.23 -13.53 7.16
C LYS A 163 6.81 -14.91 7.68
N ARG A 164 5.54 -15.08 8.05
CA ARG A 164 5.02 -16.38 8.52
C ARG A 164 5.06 -17.45 7.44
N MET A 165 4.87 -17.07 6.18
CA MET A 165 4.99 -18.00 5.05
C MET A 165 6.41 -18.51 4.85
N ILE A 166 7.44 -17.66 5.07
CA ILE A 166 8.85 -18.07 4.95
C ILE A 166 9.27 -18.97 6.12
N GLU A 167 8.68 -18.77 7.29
CA GLU A 167 9.00 -19.53 8.52
C GLU A 167 8.32 -20.91 8.57
N SER A 168 7.42 -21.22 7.62
CA SER A 168 6.79 -22.55 7.51
C SER A 168 7.79 -23.61 7.04
N GLU A 169 7.89 -24.68 7.82
CA GLU A 169 8.87 -25.77 7.69
C GLU A 169 8.66 -26.64 6.43
N GLU A 170 7.51 -26.51 5.75
CA GLU A 170 7.17 -27.30 4.55
C GLU A 170 7.65 -26.67 3.22
N THR A 171 8.14 -25.43 3.21
CA THR A 171 8.45 -24.73 1.95
C THR A 171 9.85 -24.11 1.92
N ILE A 172 10.73 -24.70 1.12
CA ILE A 172 12.13 -24.28 0.96
C ILE A 172 12.19 -23.04 0.03
N TRP A 173 11.73 -21.88 0.50
CA TRP A 173 11.89 -20.61 -0.21
C TRP A 173 13.25 -20.00 0.11
N ILE A 174 14.07 -19.73 -0.90
CA ILE A 174 15.47 -19.26 -0.68
C ILE A 174 15.65 -17.78 -0.97
N GLU A 175 14.86 -17.21 -1.88
CA GLU A 175 14.87 -15.77 -2.14
C GLU A 175 13.46 -15.18 -2.05
N TYR A 176 13.32 -14.22 -1.13
CA TYR A 176 12.17 -13.33 -1.05
C TYR A 176 12.64 -11.91 -1.37
N TYR A 177 11.89 -11.21 -2.23
CA TYR A 177 12.13 -9.79 -2.45
C TYR A 177 10.82 -9.02 -2.52
N TYR A 178 10.81 -7.85 -1.89
CA TYR A 178 9.72 -6.90 -2.03
C TYR A 178 9.76 -6.28 -3.42
N SER A 179 8.59 -6.19 -4.05
CA SER A 179 8.45 -5.60 -5.37
C SER A 179 8.07 -4.12 -5.30
N TRP A 180 7.99 -3.49 -6.46
CA TRP A 180 7.75 -2.05 -6.62
C TRP A 180 6.45 -1.56 -5.96
N SER A 181 5.40 -2.38 -5.88
CA SER A 181 4.13 -1.99 -5.21
C SER A 181 4.33 -1.74 -3.73
N PHE A 182 5.20 -2.51 -3.07
CA PHE A 182 5.56 -2.31 -1.67
C PHE A 182 6.27 -0.96 -1.46
N ALA A 183 7.21 -0.62 -2.36
CA ALA A 183 7.86 0.69 -2.35
C ALA A 183 6.85 1.83 -2.62
N CYS A 184 5.91 1.64 -3.53
CA CYS A 184 4.82 2.59 -3.80
C CYS A 184 3.90 2.79 -2.58
N ALA A 185 3.62 1.74 -1.81
CA ALA A 185 2.85 1.84 -0.57
C ALA A 185 3.61 2.61 0.52
N CYS A 186 4.90 2.28 0.72
CA CYS A 186 5.76 2.98 1.69
C CYS A 186 5.95 4.46 1.36
N THR A 187 6.19 4.77 0.08
CA THR A 187 6.28 6.17 -0.38
C THR A 187 4.93 6.89 -0.26
N GLY A 188 3.83 6.23 -0.62
CA GLY A 188 2.48 6.73 -0.40
C GLY A 188 2.21 7.08 1.06
N PHE A 189 2.59 6.20 1.99
CA PHE A 189 2.52 6.45 3.43
C PHE A 189 3.27 7.72 3.84
N VAL A 190 4.57 7.80 3.52
CA VAL A 190 5.42 8.93 3.93
C VAL A 190 4.88 10.24 3.38
N LEU A 191 4.49 10.25 2.10
CA LEU A 191 3.96 11.46 1.44
C LEU A 191 2.62 11.87 2.07
N LEU A 192 1.66 10.96 2.23
CA LEU A 192 0.34 11.27 2.77
C LEU A 192 0.41 11.68 4.25
N PHE A 193 1.22 11.00 5.06
CA PHE A 193 1.34 11.28 6.48
C PHE A 193 2.02 12.63 6.74
N LEU A 194 3.21 12.86 6.16
CA LEU A 194 3.94 14.11 6.36
C LEU A 194 3.21 15.30 5.76
N CYS A 195 2.60 15.14 4.57
CA CYS A 195 1.85 16.23 3.96
C CYS A 195 0.49 16.45 4.63
N GLY A 196 -0.15 15.41 5.18
CA GLY A 196 -1.37 15.55 5.98
C GLY A 196 -1.13 16.37 7.24
N ILE A 197 -0.04 16.05 7.97
CA ILE A 197 0.40 16.84 9.14
C ILE A 197 0.84 18.25 8.72
N GLY A 198 1.60 18.37 7.63
CA GLY A 198 2.03 19.68 7.11
C GLY A 198 0.85 20.57 6.73
N LEU A 199 -0.18 20.00 6.09
CA LEU A 199 -1.43 20.71 5.75
C LEU A 199 -2.19 21.12 7.02
N LEU A 200 -2.20 20.28 8.05
CA LEU A 200 -2.77 20.62 9.35
C LEU A 200 -2.03 21.79 10.01
N LEU A 201 -0.70 21.74 10.06
CA LEU A 201 0.10 22.80 10.69
C LEU A 201 -0.03 24.14 9.97
N ILE A 202 -0.16 24.14 8.64
CA ILE A 202 -0.34 25.36 7.85
C ILE A 202 -1.77 25.88 7.95
N SER A 203 -2.76 25.00 8.07
CA SER A 203 -4.16 25.41 8.26
C SER A 203 -4.49 25.79 9.71
N MET A 204 -3.61 25.48 10.66
CA MET A 204 -3.71 26.01 12.00
C MET A 204 -3.14 27.43 12.05
N PRO A 205 -3.87 28.37 12.69
CA PRO A 205 -3.35 29.71 12.94
C PRO A 205 -2.06 29.60 13.76
N HIS A 206 -1.10 30.48 13.44
CA HIS A 206 0.17 30.51 14.14
C HIS A 206 -0.03 30.67 15.65
N ILE A 207 0.82 29.99 16.43
CA ILE A 207 0.82 30.13 17.89
C ILE A 207 1.00 31.62 18.21
N PRO A 208 0.09 32.23 18.99
CA PRO A 208 0.15 33.63 19.33
C PRO A 208 1.48 33.90 20.04
N ARG A 209 2.26 34.85 19.51
CA ARG A 209 3.54 35.24 20.12
C ARG A 209 3.35 36.32 21.17
N ASN A 210 2.24 37.04 21.06
CA ASN A 210 1.90 38.14 21.93
C ASN A 210 0.72 37.78 22.84
N PRO A 211 0.68 38.27 24.08
CA PRO A 211 -0.35 37.91 25.07
C PRO A 211 -1.77 38.41 24.73
N TRP A 212 -1.93 39.26 23.72
CA TRP A 212 -3.23 39.76 23.25
C TRP A 212 -3.72 39.09 21.95
N GLU A 213 -2.93 38.19 21.35
CA GLU A 213 -3.36 37.40 20.20
C GLU A 213 -4.08 36.13 20.69
N SER A 214 -5.30 35.88 20.20
CA SER A 214 -6.00 34.61 20.41
C SER A 214 -5.81 33.69 19.20
N CYS A 215 -5.70 32.39 19.45
CA CYS A 215 -5.56 31.36 18.40
C CYS A 215 -6.74 31.33 17.40
N MET A 216 -7.84 32.05 17.65
CA MET A 216 -8.92 32.24 16.69
C MET A 216 -9.44 33.68 16.80
N ASP A 217 -8.54 34.65 16.66
CA ASP A 217 -8.97 36.03 16.50
C ASP A 217 -9.79 36.16 15.22
N ALA A 218 -10.99 36.74 15.35
CA ALA A 218 -11.76 37.17 14.19
C ALA A 218 -10.93 38.20 13.43
N GLU A 219 -10.75 38.00 12.12
CA GLU A 219 -10.19 39.05 11.27
C GLU A 219 -10.99 40.34 11.55
N PRO A 220 -10.34 41.47 11.85
CA PRO A 220 -11.06 42.72 12.05
C PRO A 220 -11.82 42.99 10.75
N ASN A 221 -13.14 43.10 10.87
CA ASN A 221 -14.04 43.43 9.77
C ASN A 221 -13.40 44.58 8.98
N GLN A 222 -12.85 44.30 7.80
CA GLN A 222 -12.48 45.34 6.86
C GLN A 222 -13.79 46.00 6.46
N MET A 223 -13.98 47.23 6.94
CA MET A 223 -15.09 48.13 6.59
C MET A 223 -15.22 48.29 5.09
#